data_AF-A0A1J1JM06-F1
#
_entry.id   AF-A0A1J1JM06-F1
#
_cell.length_a   1.000
_cell.length_b   1.000
_cell.length_c   1.000
_cell.angle_alpha   90.00
_cell.angle_beta   90.00
_cell.angle_gamma   90.00
#
_symmetry.space_group_name_H-M   'P 1'
#
loop_
_entity.id
_entity.type
_entity.pdbx_description
1 polymer ?
#
loop_
_entity_poly.entity_id
_entity_poly.type
_entity_poly.pdbx_seq_one_letter_code
_entity_poly.pdbx_strand_id
1 'polypeptide(L)'
;MTQTPVKLTFEEYLTYDDGTDNRYELEDGVLIPMTPASPIHSDIIELLYDSFKAEIKRLGLDWKVKQGDVGIRTRLSRSRQPDIAIIQAEDWRRLRHFKKSAILEVPALLVVEVVSPGEDNENRDYVKKMTEYEEFGIAEYWIIDPLIEQVMINFLMNGSYQNTIFTGQQRIISQLFPDLNLTVEQIFMAE
;
A
#
# COMPACT_ATOMS: atom_id res chain seq x y z
N MET A 1 -7.98 -15.12 30.98
CA MET A 1 -9.25 -14.56 30.45
C MET A 1 -8.89 -13.84 29.17
N THR A 2 -9.36 -14.32 28.01
CA THR A 2 -9.19 -13.62 26.73
C THR A 2 -10.18 -12.46 26.72
N GLN A 3 -9.67 -11.24 26.91
CA GLN A 3 -10.49 -10.03 26.78
C GLN A 3 -10.88 -9.90 25.31
N THR A 4 -12.18 -9.77 25.02
CA THR A 4 -12.64 -9.49 23.67
C THR A 4 -12.04 -8.16 23.22
N PRO A 5 -11.37 -8.09 22.07
CA PRO A 5 -10.81 -6.84 21.59
C PRO A 5 -11.92 -5.81 21.41
N VAL A 6 -11.66 -4.56 21.83
CA VAL A 6 -12.57 -3.44 21.63
C VAL A 6 -12.76 -3.26 20.12
N LYS A 7 -14.01 -3.23 19.67
CA LYS A 7 -14.36 -2.97 18.27
C LYS A 7 -14.75 -1.51 18.10
N LEU A 8 -14.05 -0.82 17.21
CA LEU A 8 -14.31 0.55 16.80
C LEU A 8 -15.10 0.57 15.49
N THR A 9 -15.98 1.56 15.38
CA THR A 9 -16.46 2.07 14.10
C THR A 9 -15.33 2.81 13.37
N PHE A 10 -15.50 3.04 12.06
CA PHE A 10 -14.51 3.82 11.32
C PHE A 10 -14.43 5.26 11.82
N GLU A 11 -15.56 5.84 12.21
CA GLU A 11 -15.64 7.20 12.74
C GLU A 11 -14.91 7.34 14.08
N GLU A 12 -14.98 6.32 14.93
CA GLU A 12 -14.17 6.24 16.16
C GLU A 12 -12.68 6.07 15.81
N TYR A 13 -12.34 5.19 14.86
CA TYR A 13 -10.95 5.02 14.39
C TYR A 13 -10.32 6.33 13.90
N LEU A 14 -11.06 7.17 13.16
CA LEU A 14 -10.58 8.46 12.66
C LEU A 14 -10.14 9.44 13.77
N THR A 15 -10.63 9.25 14.98
CA THR A 15 -10.37 10.12 16.13
C THR A 15 -9.75 9.37 17.30
N TYR A 16 -9.31 8.13 17.05
CA TYR A 16 -8.71 7.29 18.08
C TYR A 16 -7.35 7.89 18.50
N ASP A 17 -7.18 8.00 19.80
CA ASP A 17 -5.97 8.49 20.45
C ASP A 17 -5.82 7.71 21.77
N ASP A 18 -4.76 6.92 21.88
CA ASP A 18 -4.39 6.19 23.08
C ASP A 18 -3.30 6.91 23.91
N GLY A 19 -2.98 8.15 23.55
CA GLY A 19 -1.91 8.95 24.15
C GLY A 19 -0.52 8.56 23.66
N THR A 20 -0.40 7.78 22.59
CA THR A 20 0.87 7.38 21.98
C THR A 20 0.96 7.85 20.53
N ASP A 21 2.19 7.85 19.97
CA ASP A 21 2.42 8.12 18.54
C ASP A 21 2.27 6.85 17.67
N ASN A 22 1.68 5.78 18.21
CA ASN A 22 1.47 4.54 17.46
C ASN A 22 0.49 4.77 16.31
N ARG A 23 0.77 4.10 15.20
CA ARG A 23 -0.11 4.07 14.03
C ARG A 23 -0.84 2.75 13.97
N TYR A 24 -2.07 2.80 13.47
CA TYR A 24 -2.96 1.65 13.42
C TYR A 24 -3.66 1.54 12.07
N GLU A 25 -3.75 0.32 11.56
CA GLU A 25 -4.77 -0.06 10.58
C GLU A 25 -6.05 -0.51 11.30
N LEU A 26 -7.17 -0.49 10.59
CA LEU A 26 -8.45 -1.00 11.09
C LEU A 26 -8.80 -2.30 10.36
N GLU A 27 -8.97 -3.41 11.09
CA GLU A 27 -9.37 -4.71 10.57
C GLU A 27 -10.61 -5.22 11.31
N ASP A 28 -11.78 -5.15 10.66
CA ASP A 28 -13.08 -5.56 11.23
C ASP A 28 -13.41 -4.89 12.57
N GLY A 29 -13.06 -3.61 12.66
CA GLY A 29 -13.20 -2.78 13.85
C GLY A 29 -12.08 -2.95 14.88
N VAL A 30 -11.11 -3.84 14.66
CA VAL A 30 -9.97 -4.03 15.56
C VAL A 30 -8.78 -3.19 15.08
N LEU A 31 -8.11 -2.51 16.01
CA LEU A 31 -6.87 -1.79 15.72
C LEU A 31 -5.72 -2.76 15.57
N ILE A 32 -5.02 -2.69 14.44
CA ILE A 32 -3.82 -3.47 14.16
C ILE A 32 -2.63 -2.50 14.19
N PRO A 33 -1.72 -2.61 15.17
CA PRO A 33 -0.59 -1.70 15.28
C PRO A 33 0.35 -1.89 14.08
N MET A 34 0.82 -0.77 13.53
CA MET A 34 1.89 -0.75 12.53
C MET A 34 3.24 -0.77 13.24
N THR A 35 4.16 -1.60 12.77
CA THR A 35 5.55 -1.60 13.24
C THR A 35 6.35 -0.49 12.56
N PRO A 36 7.33 0.12 13.25
CA PRO A 36 8.28 1.03 12.60
C PRO A 36 9.01 0.34 11.44
N ALA A 37 9.25 1.11 10.37
CA ALA A 37 10.02 0.65 9.22
C ALA A 37 11.47 0.33 9.59
N SER A 38 12.05 -0.69 8.96
CA SER A 38 13.51 -0.91 8.95
C SER A 38 14.20 0.04 7.96
N PRO A 39 15.53 0.24 8.04
CA PRO A 39 16.25 1.07 7.07
C PRO A 39 16.02 0.62 5.61
N ILE A 40 16.19 -0.68 5.33
CA ILE A 40 15.94 -1.24 3.98
C ILE A 40 14.49 -1.01 3.50
N HIS A 41 13.51 -1.06 4.41
CA HIS A 41 12.10 -0.75 4.07
C HIS A 41 11.96 0.72 3.65
N SER A 42 12.62 1.63 4.38
CA SER A 42 12.66 3.05 4.06
C SER A 42 13.33 3.34 2.70
N ASP A 43 14.48 2.71 2.44
CA ASP A 43 15.26 2.95 1.20
C ASP A 43 14.50 2.45 -0.04
N ILE A 44 13.85 1.28 0.07
CA ILE A 44 12.96 0.74 -0.97
C ILE A 44 11.80 1.70 -1.24
N ILE A 45 11.15 2.21 -0.20
CA ILE A 45 10.03 3.14 -0.34
C ILE A 45 10.48 4.43 -1.03
N GLU A 46 11.61 5.01 -0.63
CA GLU A 46 12.15 6.23 -1.22
C GLU A 46 12.45 6.05 -2.72
N LEU A 47 13.16 4.97 -3.08
CA LEU A 47 13.45 4.63 -4.47
C LEU A 47 12.16 4.48 -5.31
N LEU A 48 11.19 3.72 -4.81
CA LEU A 48 9.93 3.48 -5.53
C LEU A 48 9.11 4.76 -5.65
N TYR A 49 9.02 5.54 -4.59
CA TYR A 49 8.33 6.82 -4.58
C TYR A 49 8.89 7.77 -5.65
N ASP A 50 10.21 7.93 -5.69
CA ASP A 50 10.87 8.80 -6.66
C ASP A 50 10.76 8.25 -8.09
N SER A 51 10.87 6.94 -8.27
CA SER A 51 10.69 6.27 -9.57
C SER A 51 9.29 6.52 -10.13
N PHE A 52 8.24 6.29 -9.33
CA PHE A 52 6.86 6.53 -9.76
C PHE A 52 6.60 8.02 -9.99
N LYS A 53 7.12 8.90 -9.15
CA LYS A 53 6.98 10.35 -9.33
C LYS A 53 7.67 10.84 -10.61
N ALA A 54 8.82 10.28 -10.95
CA ALA A 54 9.52 10.55 -12.20
C ALA A 54 8.69 10.08 -13.41
N GLU A 55 8.13 8.86 -13.37
CA GLU A 55 7.30 8.33 -14.46
C GLU A 55 5.99 9.11 -14.65
N ILE A 56 5.29 9.45 -13.57
CA ILE A 56 4.09 10.31 -13.61
C ILE A 56 4.42 11.64 -14.28
N LYS A 57 5.57 12.25 -13.94
CA LYS A 57 6.02 13.51 -14.54
C LYS A 57 6.39 13.33 -16.02
N ARG A 58 7.13 12.27 -16.37
CA ARG A 58 7.57 11.97 -17.74
C ARG A 58 6.39 11.77 -18.68
N LEU A 59 5.36 11.06 -18.21
CA LEU A 59 4.15 10.76 -18.96
C LEU A 59 3.10 11.89 -18.93
N GLY A 60 3.31 12.93 -18.12
CA GLY A 60 2.37 14.06 -18.01
C GLY A 60 1.03 13.69 -17.38
N LEU A 61 1.01 12.70 -16.49
CA LEU A 61 -0.21 12.18 -15.87
C LEU A 61 -0.66 13.07 -14.70
N ASP A 62 -1.97 13.34 -14.58
CA ASP A 62 -2.54 14.05 -13.41
C ASP A 62 -2.79 13.07 -12.25
N TRP A 63 -1.74 12.37 -11.83
CA TRP A 63 -1.76 11.44 -10.71
C TRP A 63 -0.95 11.99 -9.53
N LYS A 64 -1.18 11.44 -8.34
CA LYS A 64 -0.45 11.75 -7.11
C LYS A 64 0.12 10.46 -6.54
N VAL A 65 1.42 10.49 -6.27
CA VAL A 65 2.12 9.49 -5.48
C VAL A 65 2.12 9.95 -4.01
N LYS A 66 1.77 9.02 -3.12
CA LYS A 66 1.65 9.22 -1.68
C LYS A 66 2.30 8.08 -0.94
N GLN A 67 2.88 8.38 0.22
CA GLN A 67 3.50 7.40 1.11
C GLN A 67 3.28 7.84 2.55
N GLY A 68 3.43 6.92 3.49
CA GLY A 68 3.40 7.24 4.91
C GLY A 68 1.99 7.41 5.44
N ASP A 69 1.38 8.60 5.36
CA ASP A 69 0.18 9.00 6.13
C ASP A 69 -1.17 8.80 5.41
N VAL A 70 -1.16 8.21 4.21
CA VAL A 70 -2.38 8.01 3.42
C VAL A 70 -2.97 6.65 3.69
N GLY A 71 -4.28 6.63 3.97
CA GLY A 71 -5.03 5.39 4.16
C GLY A 71 -6.04 5.12 3.05
N ILE A 72 -6.58 3.90 3.02
CA ILE A 72 -7.63 3.46 2.11
C ILE A 72 -8.68 2.70 2.93
N ARG A 73 -9.91 3.23 2.97
CA ARG A 73 -11.07 2.56 3.57
C ARG A 73 -11.62 1.54 2.57
N THR A 74 -11.13 0.32 2.68
CA THR A 74 -11.47 -0.81 1.81
C THR A 74 -12.87 -1.38 2.10
N ARG A 75 -13.35 -1.27 3.35
CA ARG A 75 -14.69 -1.68 3.78
C ARG A 75 -15.23 -0.78 4.89
N LEU A 76 -16.50 -0.95 5.27
CA LEU A 76 -17.15 -0.16 6.32
C LEU A 76 -16.35 -0.08 7.63
N SER A 77 -15.74 -1.20 8.04
CA SER A 77 -14.94 -1.31 9.26
C SER A 77 -13.50 -1.77 8.96
N ARG A 78 -12.99 -1.44 7.76
CA ARG A 78 -11.60 -1.70 7.40
C ARG A 78 -10.93 -0.50 6.76
N SER A 79 -9.72 -0.22 7.19
CA SER A 79 -8.87 0.85 6.66
C SER A 79 -7.43 0.39 6.69
N ARG A 80 -6.78 0.39 5.53
CA ARG A 80 -5.35 0.07 5.38
C ARG A 80 -4.54 1.33 5.22
N GLN A 81 -3.26 1.21 5.54
CA GLN A 81 -2.29 2.29 5.36
C GLN A 81 -1.12 1.77 4.54
N PRO A 82 -1.26 1.76 3.20
CA PRO A 82 -0.22 1.24 2.34
C PRO A 82 1.05 2.07 2.42
N ASP A 83 2.19 1.42 2.17
CA ASP A 83 3.49 2.09 2.12
C ASP A 83 3.53 3.13 1.00
N ILE A 84 3.04 2.79 -0.19
CA ILE A 84 2.85 3.73 -1.32
C ILE A 84 1.47 3.55 -1.94
N ALA A 85 0.84 4.66 -2.31
CA ALA A 85 -0.37 4.70 -3.12
C ALA A 85 -0.24 5.69 -4.29
N ILE A 86 -0.68 5.28 -5.47
CA ILE A 86 -0.85 6.14 -6.65
C ILE A 86 -2.34 6.40 -6.85
N ILE A 87 -2.71 7.68 -6.93
CA ILE A 87 -4.10 8.12 -6.84
C ILE A 87 -4.38 9.10 -7.98
N GLN A 88 -5.59 9.08 -8.53
CA GLN A 88 -6.06 10.16 -9.41
C GLN A 88 -6.00 11.49 -8.66
N ALA A 89 -5.44 12.54 -9.28
CA ALA A 89 -5.32 13.82 -8.59
C ALA A 89 -6.67 14.47 -8.30
N GLU A 90 -7.72 14.16 -9.09
CA GLU A 90 -9.07 14.61 -8.79
C GLU A 90 -9.59 14.07 -7.46
N ASP A 91 -9.43 12.78 -7.21
CA ASP A 91 -9.85 12.15 -5.95
C ASP A 91 -9.07 12.75 -4.77
N TRP A 92 -7.77 12.99 -4.95
CA TRP A 92 -6.97 13.66 -3.93
C TRP A 92 -7.42 15.11 -3.67
N ARG A 93 -7.77 15.87 -4.71
CA ARG A 93 -8.30 17.24 -4.57
C ARG A 93 -9.64 17.23 -3.84
N ARG A 94 -10.54 16.31 -4.17
CA ARG A 94 -11.83 16.13 -3.48
C ARG A 94 -11.60 15.80 -1.99
N LEU A 95 -10.69 14.88 -1.70
CA LEU A 95 -10.36 14.50 -0.33
C LEU A 95 -9.90 15.69 0.51
N ARG A 96 -8.97 16.50 -0.02
CA ARG A 96 -8.50 17.72 0.66
C ARG A 96 -9.60 18.74 0.95
N HIS A 97 -10.65 18.79 0.13
CA HIS A 97 -11.71 19.79 0.28
C HIS A 97 -12.78 19.36 1.30
N PHE A 98 -13.05 18.05 1.40
CA PHE A 98 -14.22 17.54 2.11
C PHE A 98 -13.93 16.69 3.35
N LYS A 99 -12.70 16.20 3.53
CA LYS A 99 -12.37 15.26 4.62
C LYS A 99 -11.29 15.82 5.55
N LYS A 100 -11.32 15.36 6.80
CA LYS A 100 -10.36 15.71 7.86
C LYS A 100 -9.14 14.79 7.90
N SER A 101 -9.21 13.65 7.23
CA SER A 101 -8.15 12.64 7.15
C SER A 101 -7.77 12.34 5.71
N ALA A 102 -6.54 11.89 5.51
CA ALA A 102 -6.02 11.47 4.22
C ALA A 102 -6.41 10.01 3.87
N ILE A 103 -7.68 9.63 4.11
CA ILE A 103 -8.18 8.28 3.85
C ILE A 103 -9.09 8.27 2.61
N LEU A 104 -8.69 7.52 1.60
CA LEU A 104 -9.46 7.31 0.38
C LEU A 104 -10.64 6.38 0.64
N GLU A 105 -11.80 6.71 0.06
CA GLU A 105 -12.98 5.83 0.01
C GLU A 105 -13.25 5.33 -1.42
N VAL A 106 -12.24 5.48 -2.29
CA VAL A 106 -12.21 4.99 -3.68
C VAL A 106 -10.92 4.21 -3.92
N PRO A 107 -10.90 3.26 -4.86
CA PRO A 107 -9.68 2.51 -5.18
C PRO A 107 -8.55 3.41 -5.64
N ALA A 108 -7.34 3.16 -5.11
CA ALA A 108 -6.12 3.70 -5.69
C ALA A 108 -5.85 3.04 -7.05
N LEU A 109 -5.06 3.71 -7.89
CA LEU A 109 -4.59 3.14 -9.16
C LEU A 109 -3.58 2.03 -8.91
N LEU A 110 -2.66 2.27 -7.97
CA LEU A 110 -1.65 1.31 -7.55
C LEU A 110 -1.40 1.42 -6.06
N VAL A 111 -1.20 0.27 -5.41
CA VAL A 111 -0.71 0.17 -4.03
C VAL A 111 0.58 -0.64 -3.99
N VAL A 112 1.52 -0.23 -3.16
CA VAL A 112 2.72 -1.01 -2.80
C VAL A 112 2.71 -1.28 -1.31
N GLU A 113 3.06 -2.51 -0.94
CA GLU A 113 3.39 -2.93 0.42
C GLU A 113 4.78 -3.56 0.41
N VAL A 114 5.64 -3.15 1.34
CA VAL A 114 6.95 -3.75 1.56
C VAL A 114 6.85 -4.64 2.80
N VAL A 115 7.01 -5.94 2.60
CA VAL A 115 6.78 -6.96 3.63
C VAL A 115 7.76 -6.77 4.78
N SER A 116 7.22 -6.65 5.98
CA SER A 116 8.01 -6.69 7.21
C SER A 116 8.24 -8.13 7.65
N PRO A 117 9.39 -8.48 8.26
CA PRO A 117 9.67 -9.84 8.71
C PRO A 117 8.60 -10.39 9.67
N GLY A 118 8.34 -11.70 9.58
CA GLY A 118 7.49 -12.45 10.51
C GLY A 118 6.25 -13.05 9.86
N GLU A 119 5.90 -14.28 10.26
CA GLU A 119 4.84 -15.09 9.67
C GLU A 119 3.47 -14.36 9.63
N ASP A 120 3.14 -13.59 10.67
CA ASP A 120 1.90 -12.80 10.72
C ASP A 120 1.87 -11.68 9.67
N ASN A 121 3.02 -11.04 9.41
CA ASN A 121 3.14 -9.98 8.41
C ASN A 121 3.09 -10.55 6.99
N GLU A 122 3.80 -11.65 6.74
CA GLU A 122 3.76 -12.36 5.45
C GLU A 122 2.33 -12.78 5.10
N ASN A 123 1.62 -13.44 6.02
CA ASN A 123 0.23 -13.83 5.80
C ASN A 123 -0.70 -12.61 5.62
N ARG A 124 -0.46 -11.51 6.35
CA ARG A 124 -1.25 -10.29 6.18
C ARG A 124 -1.08 -9.73 4.77
N ASP A 125 0.15 -9.57 4.29
CA ASP A 125 0.43 -8.82 3.06
C ASP A 125 0.19 -9.69 1.80
N TYR A 126 0.53 -10.99 1.83
CA TYR A 126 0.32 -11.92 0.72
C TYR A 126 -1.10 -12.50 0.61
N VAL A 127 -1.86 -12.58 1.71
CA VAL A 127 -3.18 -13.24 1.69
C VAL A 127 -4.29 -12.25 2.00
N LYS A 128 -4.27 -11.63 3.18
CA LYS A 128 -5.37 -10.78 3.65
C LYS A 128 -5.50 -9.51 2.81
N LYS A 129 -4.42 -8.73 2.70
CA LYS A 129 -4.40 -7.47 1.93
C LYS A 129 -4.63 -7.71 0.45
N MET A 130 -4.03 -8.77 -0.12
CA MET A 130 -4.27 -9.15 -1.52
C MET A 130 -5.76 -9.37 -1.80
N THR A 131 -6.44 -10.18 -0.98
CA THR A 131 -7.89 -10.42 -1.12
C THR A 131 -8.69 -9.12 -0.95
N GLU A 132 -8.33 -8.31 0.04
CA GLU A 132 -9.05 -7.08 0.37
C GLU A 132 -8.90 -6.01 -0.72
N TYR A 133 -7.70 -5.85 -1.29
CA TYR A 133 -7.44 -4.92 -2.40
C TYR A 133 -8.08 -5.40 -3.72
N GLU A 134 -8.13 -6.72 -3.95
CA GLU A 134 -8.84 -7.31 -5.09
C GLU A 134 -10.33 -6.97 -5.04
N GLU A 135 -10.97 -7.27 -3.91
CA GLU A 135 -12.41 -7.02 -3.71
C GLU A 135 -12.74 -5.53 -3.73
N PHE A 136 -11.83 -4.67 -3.24
CA PHE A 136 -12.02 -3.23 -3.30
C PHE A 136 -11.83 -2.68 -4.73
N GLY A 137 -11.08 -3.38 -5.57
CA GLY A 137 -10.90 -3.03 -6.98
C GLY A 137 -9.65 -2.20 -7.28
N ILE A 138 -8.58 -2.35 -6.50
CA ILE A 138 -7.29 -1.71 -6.80
C ILE A 138 -6.68 -2.35 -8.03
N ALA A 139 -6.35 -1.56 -9.05
CA ALA A 139 -5.98 -2.08 -10.37
C ALA A 139 -4.64 -2.82 -10.37
N GLU A 140 -3.64 -2.31 -9.64
CA GLU A 140 -2.30 -2.89 -9.55
C GLU A 140 -1.82 -2.91 -8.09
N TYR A 141 -1.41 -4.07 -7.59
CA TYR A 141 -0.94 -4.23 -6.21
C TYR A 141 0.43 -4.92 -6.16
N TRP A 142 1.43 -4.22 -5.62
CA TRP A 142 2.81 -4.68 -5.53
C TRP A 142 3.11 -5.13 -4.11
N ILE A 143 3.72 -6.31 -4.01
CA ILE A 143 4.28 -6.85 -2.77
C ILE A 143 5.79 -6.95 -2.98
N ILE A 144 6.55 -6.16 -2.22
CA ILE A 144 8.01 -6.17 -2.23
C ILE A 144 8.46 -6.94 -1.00
N ASP A 145 9.24 -7.99 -1.18
CA ASP A 145 9.67 -8.84 -0.08
C ASP A 145 11.20 -8.83 0.02
N PRO A 146 11.76 -8.06 0.96
CA PRO A 146 13.20 -8.00 1.17
C PRO A 146 13.81 -9.28 1.73
N LEU A 147 13.03 -10.18 2.34
CA LEU A 147 13.57 -11.39 2.95
C LEU A 147 14.00 -12.42 1.90
N ILE A 148 13.23 -12.50 0.81
CA ILE A 148 13.45 -13.44 -0.29
C ILE A 148 13.80 -12.74 -1.61
N GLU A 149 14.03 -11.42 -1.55
CA GLU A 149 14.41 -10.56 -2.67
C GLU A 149 13.52 -10.75 -3.90
N GLN A 150 12.20 -10.66 -3.71
CA GLN A 150 11.23 -10.76 -4.79
C GLN A 150 10.27 -9.58 -4.85
N VAL A 151 9.75 -9.35 -6.05
CA VAL A 151 8.64 -8.43 -6.29
C VAL A 151 7.51 -9.20 -6.93
N MET A 152 6.35 -9.24 -6.28
CA MET A 152 5.11 -9.77 -6.85
C MET A 152 4.21 -8.61 -7.25
N ILE A 153 3.73 -8.62 -8.50
CA ILE A 153 2.75 -7.66 -8.98
C ILE A 153 1.46 -8.38 -9.30
N ASN A 154 0.37 -7.92 -8.71
CA ASN A 154 -0.99 -8.39 -8.90
C ASN A 154 -1.74 -7.40 -9.80
N PHE A 155 -2.34 -7.89 -10.88
CA PHE A 155 -3.11 -7.11 -11.84
C PHE A 155 -4.57 -7.51 -11.78
N LEU A 156 -5.47 -6.55 -11.57
CA LEU A 156 -6.89 -6.83 -11.52
C LEU A 156 -7.42 -7.08 -12.94
N MET A 157 -7.74 -8.33 -13.25
CA MET A 157 -8.24 -8.74 -14.56
C MET A 157 -9.56 -9.48 -14.39
N ASN A 158 -10.62 -8.96 -15.01
CA ASN A 158 -11.96 -9.57 -14.98
C ASN A 158 -12.48 -9.88 -13.57
N GLY A 159 -12.14 -9.03 -12.59
CA GLY A 159 -12.60 -9.17 -11.20
C GLY A 159 -11.75 -10.06 -10.29
N SER A 160 -10.60 -10.53 -10.76
CA SER A 160 -9.62 -11.27 -9.93
C SER A 160 -8.19 -10.86 -10.26
N TYR A 161 -7.30 -10.93 -9.27
CA TYR A 161 -5.88 -10.71 -9.44
C TYR A 161 -5.21 -11.86 -10.19
N GLN A 162 -4.41 -11.49 -11.18
CA GLN A 162 -3.38 -12.34 -11.77
C GLN A 162 -2.03 -11.78 -11.36
N ASN A 163 -1.14 -12.64 -10.87
CA ASN A 163 0.16 -12.20 -10.38
C ASN A 163 1.33 -12.64 -11.27
N THR A 164 2.40 -11.86 -11.20
CA THR A 164 3.71 -12.21 -11.77
C THR A 164 4.77 -11.91 -10.73
N ILE A 165 5.71 -12.84 -10.56
CA ILE A 165 6.85 -12.71 -9.66
C ILE A 165 8.09 -12.36 -10.48
N PHE A 166 8.86 -11.39 -9.99
CA PHE A 166 10.13 -10.96 -10.54
C PHE A 166 11.23 -11.16 -9.49
N THR A 167 12.43 -11.58 -9.93
CA THR A 167 13.63 -11.74 -9.09
C THR A 167 14.91 -11.28 -9.82
N GLY A 168 15.96 -10.97 -9.06
CA GLY A 168 17.29 -10.63 -9.57
C GLY A 168 17.31 -9.51 -10.63
N GLN A 169 17.90 -9.78 -11.79
CA GLN A 169 18.04 -8.78 -12.87
C GLN A 169 16.77 -8.60 -13.72
N GLN A 170 15.65 -9.25 -13.38
CA GLN A 170 14.42 -9.09 -14.14
C GLN A 170 13.90 -7.66 -14.02
N ARG A 171 13.59 -7.05 -15.18
CA ARG A 171 12.91 -5.75 -15.24
C ARG A 171 11.46 -5.93 -14.80
N ILE A 172 11.03 -5.06 -13.89
CA ILE A 172 9.65 -4.97 -13.44
C ILE A 172 8.75 -4.51 -14.59
N ILE A 173 7.62 -5.19 -14.77
CA ILE A 173 6.61 -4.85 -15.77
C ILE A 173 5.36 -4.35 -15.05
N SER A 174 5.12 -3.04 -15.11
CA SER A 174 3.89 -2.40 -14.64
C SER A 174 2.89 -2.22 -15.77
N GLN A 175 1.59 -2.34 -15.51
CA GLN A 175 0.57 -1.95 -16.50
C GLN A 175 0.39 -0.42 -16.53
N LEU A 176 0.55 0.25 -15.38
CA LEU A 176 0.49 1.71 -15.30
C LEU A 176 1.74 2.39 -15.87
N PHE A 177 2.90 1.76 -15.74
CA PHE A 177 4.19 2.27 -16.24
C PHE A 177 4.95 1.23 -17.08
N PRO A 178 4.51 0.92 -18.33
CA PRO A 178 5.13 -0.14 -19.14
C PRO A 178 6.62 0.05 -19.45
N ASP A 179 7.06 1.31 -19.52
CA ASP A 179 8.44 1.71 -19.79
C ASP A 179 9.28 1.90 -18.51
N LEU A 180 8.74 1.58 -17.33
CA LEU A 180 9.50 1.66 -16.08
C LEU A 180 10.76 0.79 -16.22
N ASN A 181 11.92 1.43 -16.13
CA ASN A 181 13.21 0.78 -16.24
C ASN A 181 13.81 0.58 -14.84
N LEU A 182 13.22 -0.36 -14.11
CA LEU A 182 13.62 -0.74 -12.76
C LEU A 182 13.71 -2.26 -12.68
N THR A 183 14.82 -2.78 -12.16
CA THR A 183 14.99 -4.22 -11.88
C THR A 183 14.80 -4.52 -10.41
N VAL A 184 14.57 -5.80 -10.09
CA VAL A 184 14.44 -6.26 -8.69
C VAL A 184 15.74 -6.03 -7.92
N GLU A 185 16.89 -6.32 -8.54
CA GLU A 185 18.20 -6.06 -7.96
C GLU A 185 18.40 -4.57 -7.61
N GLN A 186 17.96 -3.65 -8.48
CA GLN A 186 18.02 -2.21 -8.17
C GLN A 186 17.15 -1.82 -6.98
N ILE A 187 16.01 -2.50 -6.77
CA ILE A 187 15.15 -2.25 -5.62
C ILE A 187 15.86 -2.62 -4.32
N PHE A 188 16.54 -3.77 -4.28
CA PHE A 188 17.19 -4.27 -3.06
C PHE A 188 18.62 -3.75 -2.84
N MET A 189 19.22 -3.10 -3.84
CA MET A 189 20.49 -2.39 -3.72
C MET A 189 20.34 -0.88 -3.47
N ALA A 190 19.13 -0.40 -3.15
CA ALA A 190 18.89 1.00 -2.79
C ALA A 190 19.63 1.36 -1.49
N GLU A 191 20.30 2.52 -1.48
CA GLU A 191 21.02 3.13 -0.33
C GLU A 191 20.82 4.65 -0.31
#